data_AF-A0AAD4IE41-F1
#
_entry.id   AF-A0AAD4IE41-F1
#
_cell.length_a   1.000
_cell.length_b   1.000
_cell.length_c   1.000
_cell.angle_alpha   90.00
_cell.angle_beta   90.00
_cell.angle_gamma   90.00
#
_symmetry.space_group_name_H-M   'P 1'
#
loop_
_entity.id
_entity.type
_entity.pdbx_description
1 polymer ?
#
loop_
_entity_poly.entity_id
_entity_poly.type
_entity_poly.pdbx_seq_one_letter_code
_entity_poly.pdbx_strand_id
1 'polypeptide(L)'
;MLNFAVQLLAAASVVLASPVNLQGRAVINHDAVVGFPETVPSGIVGQLMLKYKPFLKVENGCVPFPAVNAAGDTSGGLATSGESSGMCSSSPGQVYARAGAHNGAYAIMYSWYMPKDSPGPGLGHRHDWENIVVWLSAQSTTATIRGVAISAHGDYDKVTKPNLSGTRPLIGYRSIFPVNHQLISESTKGGEQPVIAWDSMPAAAKKAIENTDFRDATPSFRDSNFETYLDEAFI
;
A
#
# COMPACT_ATOMS: atom_id res chain seq x y z
N MET A 1 37.02 39.11 63.20
CA MET A 1 36.98 37.76 62.58
C MET A 1 35.67 37.09 62.97
N LEU A 2 34.70 36.99 62.05
CA LEU A 2 33.86 35.79 61.90
C LEU A 2 33.06 35.90 60.59
N ASN A 3 33.37 34.99 59.67
CA ASN A 3 32.67 34.71 58.41
C ASN A 3 31.35 34.01 58.72
N PHE A 4 30.27 34.30 57.98
CA PHE A 4 29.22 33.31 57.75
C PHE A 4 28.87 33.23 56.27
N ALA A 5 28.97 32.00 55.78
CA ALA A 5 28.97 31.58 54.39
C ALA A 5 27.56 31.59 53.78
N VAL A 6 27.48 32.05 52.53
CA VAL A 6 26.33 31.85 51.65
C VAL A 6 26.32 30.40 51.19
N GLN A 7 25.29 29.63 51.55
CA GLN A 7 25.07 28.29 51.00
C GLN A 7 24.28 28.40 49.69
N LEU A 8 24.91 28.01 48.59
CA LEU A 8 24.26 27.80 47.30
C LEU A 8 23.69 26.38 47.27
N LEU A 9 22.37 26.24 47.14
CA LEU A 9 21.71 24.95 46.93
C LEU A 9 21.76 24.62 45.42
N ALA A 10 22.56 23.63 45.03
CA ALA A 10 22.56 23.11 43.66
C ALA A 10 21.45 22.06 43.51
N ALA A 11 20.42 22.36 42.74
CA ALA A 11 19.39 21.40 42.34
C ALA A 11 19.93 20.56 41.17
N ALA A 12 20.25 19.29 41.43
CA ALA A 12 20.60 18.33 40.39
C ALA A 12 19.32 17.78 39.74
N SER A 13 19.05 18.16 38.50
CA SER A 13 17.98 17.58 37.68
C SER A 13 18.39 16.19 37.21
N VAL A 14 17.79 15.15 37.81
CA VAL A 14 17.94 13.76 37.34
C VAL A 14 17.03 13.57 36.13
N VAL A 15 17.62 13.46 34.94
CA VAL A 15 16.89 13.03 33.74
C VAL A 15 16.75 11.51 33.83
N LEU A 16 15.57 11.04 34.22
CA LEU A 16 15.21 9.62 34.13
C LEU A 16 14.93 9.31 32.65
N ALA A 17 15.91 8.75 31.95
CA ALA A 17 15.68 8.15 30.64
C ALA A 17 14.86 6.87 30.86
N SER A 18 13.55 6.92 30.57
CA SER A 18 12.74 5.72 30.48
C SER A 18 13.35 4.77 29.45
N PRO A 19 13.48 3.46 29.73
CA PRO A 19 13.94 2.52 28.73
C PRO A 19 12.92 2.52 27.59
N VAL A 20 13.34 3.02 26.42
CA VAL A 20 12.61 2.79 25.19
C VAL A 20 12.76 1.30 24.91
N ASN A 21 11.71 0.53 25.17
CA ASN A 21 11.61 -0.83 24.63
C ASN A 21 11.57 -0.68 23.11
N LEU A 22 12.74 -0.75 22.47
CA LEU A 22 12.88 -0.97 21.04
C LEU A 22 12.40 -2.39 20.76
N GLN A 23 11.08 -2.57 20.75
CA GLN A 23 10.49 -3.80 20.22
C GLN A 23 10.92 -3.89 18.76
N GLY A 24 11.68 -4.94 18.45
CA GLY A 24 12.03 -5.26 17.07
C GLY A 24 10.73 -5.42 16.28
N ARG A 25 10.72 -4.91 15.05
CA ARG A 25 9.59 -5.06 14.13
C ARG A 25 9.30 -6.54 13.95
N ALA A 26 8.05 -6.95 14.16
CA ALA A 26 7.65 -8.33 14.08
C ALA A 26 7.02 -8.65 12.71
N VAL A 27 7.20 -9.89 12.28
CA VAL A 27 6.30 -10.51 11.30
C VAL A 27 5.16 -11.13 12.10
N ILE A 28 3.93 -10.68 11.87
CA ILE A 28 2.74 -11.09 12.64
C ILE A 28 1.72 -11.80 11.74
N ASN A 29 0.71 -12.43 12.34
CA ASN A 29 -0.37 -13.06 11.56
C ASN A 29 -1.03 -12.05 10.62
N HIS A 30 -1.46 -12.50 9.44
CA HIS A 30 -1.99 -11.61 8.41
C HIS A 30 -3.26 -10.87 8.84
N ASP A 31 -4.05 -11.49 9.73
CA ASP A 31 -5.29 -10.97 10.30
C ASP A 31 -5.08 -10.15 11.60
N ALA A 32 -3.85 -10.11 12.12
CA ALA A 32 -3.48 -9.30 13.29
C ALA A 32 -2.97 -7.89 12.91
N VAL A 33 -2.73 -7.64 11.63
CA VAL A 33 -2.24 -6.33 11.16
C VAL A 33 -3.38 -5.31 11.21
N VAL A 34 -3.28 -4.36 12.13
CA VAL A 34 -4.20 -3.21 12.18
C VAL A 34 -3.79 -2.22 11.09
N GLY A 35 -4.69 -2.04 10.11
CA GLY A 35 -4.52 -1.07 9.04
C GLY A 35 -4.66 0.39 9.49
N PHE A 36 -4.57 1.29 8.53
CA PHE A 36 -4.64 2.72 8.71
C PHE A 36 -6.04 3.25 8.34
N PRO A 37 -6.53 4.30 9.04
CA PRO A 37 -7.65 5.07 8.53
C PRO A 37 -7.30 5.70 7.18
N GLU A 38 -8.33 6.05 6.40
CA GLU A 38 -8.13 6.77 5.14
C GLU A 38 -7.38 8.08 5.39
N THR A 39 -6.14 8.17 4.89
CA THR A 39 -5.22 9.26 5.15
C THR A 39 -4.41 9.58 3.89
N VAL A 40 -4.57 10.81 3.41
CA VAL A 40 -3.83 11.37 2.27
C VAL A 40 -3.22 12.72 2.65
N PRO A 41 -2.18 13.20 1.95
CA PRO A 41 -1.62 14.52 2.21
C PRO A 41 -2.64 15.62 1.96
N SER A 42 -2.55 16.73 2.69
CA SER A 42 -3.38 17.91 2.39
C SER A 42 -3.08 18.50 1.00
N GLY A 43 -4.01 19.28 0.47
CA GLY A 43 -3.81 20.02 -0.77
C GLY A 43 -4.05 19.17 -2.02
N ILE A 44 -3.44 19.58 -3.13
CA ILE A 44 -3.78 19.04 -4.46
C ILE A 44 -3.50 17.54 -4.59
N VAL A 45 -2.42 17.04 -3.99
CA VAL A 45 -2.00 15.64 -4.09
C VAL A 45 -3.08 14.72 -3.49
N GLY A 46 -3.50 14.97 -2.24
CA GLY A 46 -4.54 14.16 -1.61
C GLY A 46 -5.91 14.33 -2.26
N GLN A 47 -6.25 15.52 -2.74
CA GLN A 47 -7.49 15.72 -3.50
C GLN A 47 -7.54 14.82 -4.75
N LEU A 48 -6.43 14.70 -5.47
CA LEU A 48 -6.35 13.82 -6.64
C LEU A 48 -6.35 12.34 -6.24
N MET A 49 -5.64 11.96 -5.17
CA MET A 49 -5.68 10.59 -4.65
C MET A 49 -7.10 10.14 -4.29
N LEU A 50 -7.92 11.03 -3.69
CA LEU A 50 -9.31 10.70 -3.37
C LEU A 50 -10.21 10.71 -4.62
N LYS A 51 -10.03 11.68 -5.52
CA LYS A 51 -10.82 11.82 -6.75
C LYS A 51 -10.64 10.63 -7.70
N TYR A 52 -9.43 10.07 -7.78
CA TYR A 52 -9.08 8.98 -8.70
C TYR A 52 -8.89 7.64 -8.00
N LYS A 53 -9.25 7.52 -6.71
CA LYS A 53 -9.15 6.26 -5.96
C LYS A 53 -9.92 5.15 -6.70
N PRO A 54 -9.33 4.01 -7.04
CA PRO A 54 -10.03 2.96 -7.78
C PRO A 54 -11.12 2.29 -6.95
N PHE A 55 -12.01 1.58 -7.65
CA PHE A 55 -12.80 0.48 -7.08
C PHE A 55 -12.12 -0.83 -7.42
N LEU A 56 -12.14 -1.80 -6.49
CA LEU A 56 -11.60 -3.14 -6.71
C LEU A 56 -12.70 -4.19 -6.57
N LYS A 57 -12.92 -4.96 -7.64
CA LYS A 57 -13.76 -6.15 -7.67
C LYS A 57 -12.87 -7.38 -7.54
N VAL A 58 -12.94 -8.06 -6.41
CA VAL A 58 -12.31 -9.38 -6.24
C VAL A 58 -13.25 -10.41 -6.86
N GLU A 59 -12.83 -11.04 -7.97
CA GLU A 59 -13.61 -12.10 -8.63
C GLU A 59 -13.39 -13.45 -7.94
N ASN A 60 -12.14 -13.74 -7.56
CA ASN A 60 -11.73 -14.91 -6.80
C ASN A 60 -10.44 -14.61 -6.00
N GLY A 61 -10.00 -15.57 -5.18
CA GLY A 61 -8.82 -15.41 -4.32
C GLY A 61 -9.05 -14.60 -3.04
N CYS A 62 -7.96 -14.10 -2.49
CA CYS A 62 -7.99 -13.27 -1.29
C CYS A 62 -8.56 -11.88 -1.59
N VAL A 63 -9.26 -11.30 -0.61
CA VAL A 63 -9.53 -9.85 -0.59
C VAL A 63 -8.27 -9.10 -0.12
N PRO A 64 -8.18 -7.75 -0.29
CA PRO A 64 -7.06 -6.98 0.24
C PRO A 64 -6.93 -7.05 1.77
N PHE A 65 -5.70 -6.99 2.28
CA PHE A 65 -5.37 -6.89 3.70
C PHE A 65 -4.37 -5.76 3.96
N PRO A 66 -4.31 -5.23 5.18
CA PRO A 66 -3.17 -4.42 5.61
C PRO A 66 -1.88 -5.25 5.59
N ALA A 67 -0.86 -4.77 4.90
CA ALA A 67 0.47 -5.40 4.84
C ALA A 67 1.37 -5.00 6.01
N VAL A 68 1.11 -3.84 6.62
CA VAL A 68 1.93 -3.23 7.66
C VAL A 68 1.05 -2.39 8.61
N ASN A 69 1.38 -2.36 9.90
CA ASN A 69 0.73 -1.50 10.89
C ASN A 69 1.57 -0.23 11.21
N ALA A 70 1.05 0.65 12.07
CA ALA A 70 1.73 1.89 12.45
C ALA A 70 3.08 1.69 13.16
N ALA A 71 3.26 0.58 13.89
CA ALA A 71 4.50 0.22 14.56
C ALA A 71 5.56 -0.34 13.60
N GLY A 72 5.16 -0.68 12.37
CA GLY A 72 6.02 -1.29 11.36
C GLY A 72 6.11 -2.81 11.46
N ASP A 73 5.16 -3.47 12.14
CA ASP A 73 5.00 -4.92 12.02
C ASP A 73 4.36 -5.23 10.67
N THR A 74 4.84 -6.28 10.01
CA THR A 74 4.36 -6.68 8.68
C THR A 74 3.59 -7.99 8.71
N SER A 75 2.65 -8.11 7.79
CA SER A 75 1.88 -9.33 7.56
C SER A 75 2.80 -10.48 7.19
N GLY A 76 2.68 -11.59 7.91
CA GLY A 76 3.33 -12.85 7.59
C GLY A 76 2.68 -13.59 6.42
N GLY A 77 1.58 -13.07 5.85
CA GLY A 77 0.85 -13.69 4.75
C GLY A 77 0.26 -15.06 5.10
N LEU A 78 -0.18 -15.79 4.09
CA LEU A 78 -0.74 -17.14 4.21
C LEU A 78 0.04 -18.15 3.37
N ALA A 79 0.04 -19.40 3.81
CA ALA A 79 0.51 -20.49 2.97
C ALA A 79 -0.49 -20.74 1.82
N THR A 80 0.01 -21.25 0.69
CA THR A 80 -0.79 -21.61 -0.49
C THR A 80 -1.58 -22.91 -0.32
N SER A 81 -1.51 -23.54 0.86
CA SER A 81 -2.36 -24.67 1.21
C SER A 81 -3.83 -24.28 1.29
N GLY A 82 -4.71 -25.24 0.97
CA GLY A 82 -6.16 -25.05 1.04
C GLY A 82 -6.73 -24.24 -0.12
N GLU A 83 -7.96 -23.80 0.02
CA GLU A 83 -8.67 -23.05 -1.03
C GLU A 83 -8.02 -21.70 -1.32
N SER A 84 -8.20 -21.21 -2.55
CA SER A 84 -7.66 -19.93 -3.04
C SER A 84 -7.99 -18.75 -2.12
N SER A 85 -9.23 -18.65 -1.63
CA SER A 85 -9.70 -17.61 -0.70
C SER A 85 -9.70 -18.06 0.78
N GLY A 86 -9.19 -19.26 1.07
CA GLY A 86 -9.18 -19.84 2.41
C GLY A 86 -8.40 -18.96 3.39
N MET A 87 -9.04 -18.60 4.51
CA MET A 87 -8.51 -17.71 5.57
C MET A 87 -8.25 -16.25 5.14
N CYS A 88 -8.66 -15.84 3.94
CA CYS A 88 -8.47 -14.48 3.42
C CYS A 88 -9.66 -13.95 2.60
N SER A 89 -10.87 -14.47 2.84
CA SER A 89 -12.09 -14.06 2.13
C SER A 89 -12.76 -12.80 2.71
N SER A 90 -12.29 -12.31 3.87
CA SER A 90 -12.85 -11.12 4.53
C SER A 90 -11.77 -10.33 5.26
N SER A 91 -11.81 -9.01 5.10
CA SER A 91 -10.92 -8.04 5.72
C SER A 91 -11.50 -6.64 5.49
N PRO A 92 -11.28 -5.66 6.39
CA PRO A 92 -11.52 -4.25 6.09
C PRO A 92 -10.73 -3.75 4.87
N GLY A 93 -9.60 -4.42 4.60
CA GLY A 93 -8.68 -4.10 3.51
C GLY A 93 -7.82 -2.87 3.76
N GLN A 94 -6.94 -2.61 2.82
CA GLN A 94 -6.16 -1.39 2.71
C GLN A 94 -5.80 -1.20 1.23
N VAL A 95 -5.76 0.05 0.77
CA VAL A 95 -5.07 0.41 -0.47
C VAL A 95 -3.96 1.41 -0.15
N TYR A 96 -2.78 1.18 -0.69
CA TYR A 96 -1.61 2.04 -0.54
C TYR A 96 -1.52 2.95 -1.76
N ALA A 97 -1.15 4.22 -1.58
CA ALA A 97 -1.03 5.15 -2.69
C ALA A 97 0.28 5.92 -2.69
N ARG A 98 0.84 6.16 -3.87
CA ARG A 98 1.97 7.10 -4.05
C ARG A 98 1.78 7.84 -5.35
N ALA A 99 2.10 9.13 -5.34
CA ALA A 99 1.97 9.99 -6.51
C ALA A 99 3.26 10.72 -6.81
N GLY A 100 3.48 11.03 -8.08
CA GLY A 100 4.69 11.70 -8.54
C GLY A 100 4.52 12.24 -9.95
N ALA A 101 5.27 13.29 -10.29
CA ALA A 101 5.42 13.71 -11.66
C ALA A 101 6.44 12.80 -12.36
N HIS A 102 6.13 12.34 -13.56
CA HIS A 102 7.00 11.43 -14.31
C HIS A 102 6.78 11.62 -15.81
N ASN A 103 7.87 11.83 -16.56
CA ASN A 103 7.87 12.05 -18.02
C ASN A 103 6.80 13.03 -18.53
N GLY A 104 6.65 14.17 -17.83
CA GLY A 104 5.70 15.23 -18.19
C GLY A 104 4.23 14.93 -17.89
N ALA A 105 3.94 13.81 -17.22
CA ALA A 105 2.63 13.44 -16.70
C ALA A 105 2.62 13.47 -15.16
N TYR A 106 1.44 13.27 -14.57
CA TYR A 106 1.31 13.05 -13.13
C TYR A 106 0.71 11.67 -12.87
N ALA A 107 1.44 10.82 -12.16
CA ALA A 107 1.05 9.46 -11.82
C ALA A 107 0.45 9.39 -10.42
N ILE A 108 -0.56 8.55 -10.25
CA ILE A 108 -0.99 8.06 -8.94
C ILE A 108 -1.04 6.54 -9.00
N MET A 109 -0.09 5.91 -8.31
CA MET A 109 -0.07 4.47 -8.12
C MET A 109 -0.96 4.10 -6.94
N TYR A 110 -1.85 3.12 -7.12
CA TYR A 110 -2.61 2.48 -6.05
C TYR A 110 -2.24 1.02 -6.00
N SER A 111 -1.94 0.50 -4.82
CA SER A 111 -1.46 -0.86 -4.64
C SER A 111 -2.19 -1.57 -3.51
N TRP A 112 -2.45 -2.87 -3.72
CA TRP A 112 -3.11 -3.74 -2.76
C TRP A 112 -2.20 -4.90 -2.39
N TYR A 113 -2.31 -5.31 -1.14
CA TYR A 113 -1.67 -6.50 -0.62
C TYR A 113 -2.72 -7.59 -0.37
N MET A 114 -2.43 -8.80 -0.84
CA MET A 114 -3.20 -9.99 -0.50
C MET A 114 -2.29 -10.96 0.27
N PRO A 115 -2.80 -11.68 1.31
CA PRO A 115 -1.94 -12.56 2.11
C PRO A 115 -1.29 -13.70 1.33
N LYS A 116 -1.87 -14.12 0.20
CA LYS A 116 -1.34 -15.12 -0.73
C LYS A 116 -1.92 -14.89 -2.12
N ASP A 117 -1.18 -15.32 -3.13
CA ASP A 117 -1.65 -15.57 -4.49
C ASP A 117 -1.73 -17.08 -4.68
N SER A 118 -2.92 -17.61 -4.93
CA SER A 118 -3.09 -19.06 -5.08
C SER A 118 -4.21 -19.39 -6.05
N PRO A 119 -3.90 -19.86 -7.29
CA PRO A 119 -4.93 -20.28 -8.25
C PRO A 119 -5.57 -21.62 -7.87
N GLY A 120 -5.00 -22.35 -6.90
CA GLY A 120 -5.50 -23.62 -6.39
C GLY A 120 -4.61 -24.19 -5.28
N PRO A 121 -5.05 -25.24 -4.57
CA PRO A 121 -4.34 -25.76 -3.40
C PRO A 121 -2.90 -26.16 -3.71
N GLY A 122 -1.95 -25.58 -2.97
CA GLY A 122 -0.51 -25.83 -3.13
C GLY A 122 0.15 -25.09 -4.30
N LEU A 123 -0.59 -24.30 -5.08
CA LEU A 123 -0.08 -23.49 -6.18
C LEU A 123 0.01 -22.01 -5.79
N GLY A 124 0.86 -21.28 -6.50
CA GLY A 124 1.11 -19.85 -6.30
C GLY A 124 2.14 -19.58 -5.21
N HIS A 125 2.02 -18.44 -4.52
CA HIS A 125 2.97 -18.01 -3.50
C HIS A 125 2.30 -17.32 -2.29
N ARG A 126 3.08 -17.26 -1.21
CA ARG A 126 2.74 -16.43 -0.04
C ARG A 126 3.00 -14.98 -0.41
N HIS A 127 2.13 -14.09 0.09
CA HIS A 127 2.09 -12.67 -0.27
C HIS A 127 1.67 -12.46 -1.71
N ASP A 128 1.06 -11.31 -1.94
CA ASP A 128 0.82 -10.78 -3.27
C ASP A 128 0.74 -9.26 -3.18
N TRP A 129 1.24 -8.60 -4.22
CA TRP A 129 1.27 -7.15 -4.35
C TRP A 129 0.91 -6.79 -5.78
N GLU A 130 -0.26 -6.18 -5.92
CA GLU A 130 -0.78 -5.73 -7.20
C GLU A 130 -0.92 -4.21 -7.21
N ASN A 131 -0.84 -3.57 -8.37
CA ASN A 131 -1.01 -2.13 -8.48
C ASN A 131 -1.58 -1.65 -9.82
N ILE A 132 -2.22 -0.50 -9.77
CA ILE A 132 -2.48 0.31 -10.97
C ILE A 132 -1.72 1.61 -10.90
N VAL A 133 -1.44 2.20 -12.06
CA VAL A 133 -1.00 3.60 -12.19
C VAL A 133 -2.04 4.38 -12.97
N VAL A 134 -2.68 5.34 -12.33
CA VAL A 134 -3.57 6.32 -12.99
C VAL A 134 -2.71 7.47 -13.50
N TRP A 135 -2.62 7.60 -14.83
CA TRP A 135 -1.89 8.69 -15.47
C TRP A 135 -2.82 9.87 -15.70
N LEU A 136 -2.46 11.02 -15.13
CA LEU A 136 -3.19 12.27 -15.24
C LEU A 136 -2.45 13.25 -16.15
N SER A 137 -3.21 14.14 -16.79
CA SER A 137 -2.65 15.20 -17.65
C SER A 137 -1.77 16.21 -16.89
N ALA A 138 -2.04 16.44 -15.60
CA ALA A 138 -1.25 17.30 -14.73
C ALA A 138 -1.58 17.08 -13.23
N GLN A 139 -0.77 17.63 -12.33
CA GLN A 139 -1.08 17.77 -10.91
C GLN A 139 -2.07 18.93 -10.67
N SER A 140 -3.32 18.79 -11.12
CA SER A 140 -4.35 19.84 -11.07
C SER A 140 -5.75 19.26 -10.79
N THR A 141 -6.63 20.01 -10.12
CA THR A 141 -8.02 19.60 -9.87
C THR A 141 -8.83 19.44 -11.17
N THR A 142 -8.39 20.11 -12.22
CA THR A 142 -8.96 20.02 -13.59
C THR A 142 -8.30 18.95 -14.45
N ALA A 143 -7.37 18.16 -13.89
CA ALA A 143 -6.71 17.10 -14.63
C ALA A 143 -7.71 16.08 -15.20
N THR A 144 -7.32 15.47 -16.29
CA THR A 144 -8.06 14.39 -16.96
C THR A 144 -7.20 13.13 -16.94
N ILE A 145 -7.85 11.97 -16.97
CA ILE A 145 -7.15 10.69 -17.08
C ILE A 145 -6.63 10.56 -18.51
N ARG A 146 -5.33 10.28 -18.66
CA ARG A 146 -4.66 9.90 -19.91
C ARG A 146 -4.82 8.40 -20.19
N GLY A 147 -4.80 7.60 -19.13
CA GLY A 147 -4.94 6.16 -19.17
C GLY A 147 -4.70 5.56 -17.79
N VAL A 148 -4.89 4.25 -17.68
CA VAL A 148 -4.56 3.46 -16.50
C VAL A 148 -3.69 2.30 -16.95
N ALA A 149 -2.53 2.15 -16.31
CA ALA A 149 -1.70 0.96 -16.42
C ALA A 149 -2.08 0.00 -15.30
N ILE A 150 -2.34 -1.25 -15.63
CA ILE A 150 -2.90 -2.27 -14.73
C ILE A 150 -1.93 -3.44 -14.63
N SER A 151 -1.43 -3.76 -13.44
CA SER A 151 -0.43 -4.83 -13.28
C SER A 151 -0.99 -6.21 -13.63
N ALA A 152 -0.21 -6.97 -14.39
CA ALA A 152 -0.49 -8.35 -14.74
C ALA A 152 0.83 -9.12 -14.90
N HIS A 153 1.14 -10.01 -13.96
CA HIS A 153 2.28 -10.94 -14.05
C HIS A 153 3.65 -10.28 -14.29
N GLY A 154 3.89 -9.11 -13.68
CA GLY A 154 5.15 -8.37 -13.81
C GLY A 154 5.22 -7.42 -15.01
N ASP A 155 4.14 -7.26 -15.77
CA ASP A 155 3.98 -6.24 -16.81
C ASP A 155 2.72 -5.39 -16.52
N TYR A 156 2.40 -4.45 -17.42
CA TYR A 156 1.24 -3.59 -17.35
C TYR A 156 0.37 -3.67 -18.60
N ASP A 157 -0.91 -3.98 -18.42
CA ASP A 157 -1.93 -3.70 -19.44
C ASP A 157 -2.26 -2.20 -19.42
N LYS A 158 -2.08 -1.53 -20.56
CA LYS A 158 -2.15 -0.06 -20.69
C LYS A 158 -3.43 0.37 -21.38
N VAL A 159 -4.40 0.83 -20.59
CA VAL A 159 -5.75 1.17 -21.06
C VAL A 159 -5.93 2.68 -21.15
N THR A 160 -5.95 3.23 -22.38
CA THR A 160 -6.16 4.68 -22.61
C THR A 160 -7.61 5.13 -22.45
N LYS A 161 -8.56 4.20 -22.48
CA LYS A 161 -10.00 4.44 -22.26
C LYS A 161 -10.55 3.50 -21.18
N PRO A 162 -10.17 3.70 -19.91
CA PRO A 162 -10.55 2.81 -18.83
C PRO A 162 -12.05 2.91 -18.53
N ASN A 163 -12.62 1.83 -17.98
CA ASN A 163 -13.96 1.87 -17.39
C ASN A 163 -13.93 2.68 -16.08
N LEU A 164 -14.92 3.55 -15.89
CA LEU A 164 -14.98 4.46 -14.75
C LEU A 164 -16.36 4.48 -14.10
N SER A 165 -16.38 4.63 -12.78
CA SER A 165 -17.55 5.13 -12.04
C SER A 165 -17.26 6.58 -11.62
N GLY A 166 -17.83 7.55 -12.35
CA GLY A 166 -17.42 8.94 -12.25
C GLY A 166 -15.98 9.12 -12.73
N THR A 167 -15.07 9.53 -11.83
CA THR A 167 -13.64 9.68 -12.12
C THR A 167 -12.79 8.49 -11.68
N ARG A 168 -13.41 7.43 -11.16
CA ARG A 168 -12.72 6.36 -10.43
C ARG A 168 -12.61 5.10 -11.29
N PRO A 169 -11.40 4.59 -11.56
CA PRO A 169 -11.20 3.36 -12.33
C PRO A 169 -11.92 2.16 -11.71
N LEU A 170 -12.47 1.31 -12.57
CA LEU A 170 -13.03 0.01 -12.19
C LEU A 170 -11.99 -1.08 -12.48
N ILE A 171 -11.47 -1.70 -11.43
CA ILE A 171 -10.42 -2.71 -11.51
C ILE A 171 -10.94 -4.03 -10.97
N GLY A 172 -10.61 -5.12 -11.63
CA GLY A 172 -10.85 -6.48 -11.17
C GLY A 172 -9.55 -7.13 -10.67
N TYR A 173 -9.65 -8.06 -9.73
CA TYR A 173 -8.57 -8.95 -9.30
C TYR A 173 -9.04 -10.38 -9.45
N ARG A 174 -8.31 -11.17 -10.23
CA ARG A 174 -8.71 -12.54 -10.58
C ARG A 174 -7.53 -13.42 -10.95
N SER A 175 -7.73 -14.72 -10.80
CA SER A 175 -6.95 -15.79 -11.38
C SER A 175 -7.80 -16.61 -12.36
N ILE A 176 -7.18 -17.05 -13.46
CA ILE A 176 -7.74 -18.06 -14.37
C ILE A 176 -6.80 -19.26 -14.33
N PHE A 177 -7.27 -20.38 -13.78
CA PHE A 177 -6.46 -21.59 -13.63
C PHE A 177 -5.77 -21.99 -14.94
N PRO A 178 -4.46 -22.32 -14.94
CA PRO A 178 -3.58 -22.48 -13.77
C PRO A 178 -2.77 -21.23 -13.40
N VAL A 179 -3.09 -20.08 -13.98
CA VAL A 179 -2.31 -18.85 -13.82
C VAL A 179 -2.66 -18.16 -12.52
N ASN A 180 -1.64 -17.63 -11.85
CA ASN A 180 -1.70 -16.75 -10.69
C ASN A 180 -2.65 -15.55 -10.87
N HIS A 181 -2.87 -14.78 -9.81
CA HIS A 181 -3.73 -13.61 -9.92
C HIS A 181 -3.07 -12.49 -10.73
N GLN A 182 -3.94 -11.60 -11.23
CA GLN A 182 -3.59 -10.36 -11.90
C GLN A 182 -4.72 -9.36 -11.70
N LEU A 183 -4.42 -8.08 -11.96
CA LEU A 183 -5.45 -7.07 -12.14
C LEU A 183 -5.95 -7.03 -13.59
N ILE A 184 -7.19 -6.58 -13.75
CA ILE A 184 -7.82 -6.36 -15.05
C ILE A 184 -8.64 -5.07 -15.05
N SER A 185 -8.90 -4.54 -16.25
CA SER A 185 -9.98 -3.56 -16.41
C SER A 185 -11.32 -4.26 -16.20
N GLU A 186 -12.17 -3.69 -15.35
CA GLU A 186 -13.46 -4.26 -14.97
C GLU A 186 -14.60 -3.34 -15.41
N SER A 187 -15.77 -3.90 -15.69
CA SER A 187 -17.01 -3.17 -16.01
C SER A 187 -17.97 -3.06 -14.82
N THR A 188 -17.85 -3.97 -13.86
CA THR A 188 -18.68 -4.03 -12.66
C THR A 188 -18.04 -3.27 -11.50
N LYS A 189 -18.80 -2.39 -10.87
CA LYS A 189 -18.33 -1.66 -9.69
C LYS A 189 -18.03 -2.62 -8.52
N GLY A 190 -16.78 -2.64 -8.08
CA GLY A 190 -16.31 -3.38 -6.91
C GLY A 190 -16.45 -2.59 -5.59
N GLY A 191 -15.73 -3.06 -4.57
CA GLY A 191 -15.63 -2.41 -3.27
C GLY A 191 -14.52 -1.35 -3.21
N GLU A 192 -14.34 -0.79 -2.02
CA GLU A 192 -13.27 0.16 -1.71
C GLU A 192 -12.57 -0.20 -0.42
N GLN A 193 -11.34 0.29 -0.27
CA GLN A 193 -10.55 0.17 0.93
C GLN A 193 -10.16 1.58 1.42
N PRO A 194 -9.84 1.74 2.71
CA PRO A 194 -9.21 2.97 3.18
C PRO A 194 -7.89 3.18 2.44
N VAL A 195 -7.68 4.36 1.85
CA VAL A 195 -6.38 4.69 1.21
C VAL A 195 -5.41 5.25 2.24
N ILE A 196 -4.17 4.75 2.24
CA ILE A 196 -3.06 5.35 2.98
C ILE A 196 -1.98 5.76 1.99
N ALA A 197 -1.70 7.07 1.91
CA ALA A 197 -0.64 7.57 1.08
C ALA A 197 0.74 7.28 1.70
N TRP A 198 1.73 6.90 0.88
CA TRP A 198 3.11 6.67 1.28
C TRP A 198 3.66 7.81 2.14
N ASP A 199 3.47 9.05 1.69
CA ASP A 199 3.96 10.24 2.39
C ASP A 199 3.22 10.53 3.71
N SER A 200 2.07 9.90 3.93
CA SER A 200 1.29 9.99 5.18
C SER A 200 1.55 8.81 6.13
N MET A 201 2.31 7.80 5.72
CA MET A 201 2.63 6.65 6.58
C MET A 201 3.64 7.03 7.67
N PRO A 202 3.52 6.46 8.89
CA PRO A 202 4.56 6.56 9.90
C PRO A 202 5.92 6.10 9.38
N ALA A 203 7.00 6.75 9.81
CA ALA A 203 8.36 6.37 9.44
C ALA A 203 8.65 4.89 9.75
N ALA A 204 8.05 4.35 10.81
CA ALA A 204 8.15 2.94 11.14
C ALA A 204 7.58 2.05 10.03
N ALA A 205 6.34 2.30 9.60
CA ALA A 205 5.68 1.56 8.53
C ALA A 205 6.43 1.68 7.18
N LYS A 206 6.86 2.88 6.78
CA LYS A 206 7.65 3.09 5.55
C LYS A 206 8.91 2.25 5.53
N LYS A 207 9.70 2.33 6.61
CA LYS A 207 10.92 1.53 6.75
C LYS A 207 10.63 0.01 6.73
N ALA A 208 9.42 -0.42 7.11
CA ALA A 208 9.08 -1.84 7.13
C ALA A 208 8.76 -2.31 5.71
N ILE A 209 7.91 -1.60 4.98
CA ILE A 209 7.64 -1.87 3.56
C ILE A 209 8.92 -1.82 2.72
N GLU A 210 9.83 -0.90 3.05
CA GLU A 210 11.11 -0.78 2.34
C GLU A 210 11.98 -2.03 2.50
N ASN A 211 12.06 -2.58 3.72
CA ASN A 211 13.05 -3.60 4.07
C ASN A 211 12.50 -5.03 4.17
N THR A 212 11.18 -5.22 4.26
CA THR A 212 10.59 -6.55 4.36
C THR A 212 10.71 -7.27 3.02
N ASP A 213 11.20 -8.51 3.10
CA ASP A 213 11.18 -9.46 2.00
C ASP A 213 9.78 -10.09 1.89
N PHE A 214 9.01 -9.66 0.89
CA PHE A 214 7.70 -10.21 0.55
C PHE A 214 7.80 -11.38 -0.46
N ARG A 215 8.99 -11.99 -0.58
CA ARG A 215 9.27 -13.15 -1.43
C ARG A 215 9.02 -12.82 -2.90
N ASP A 216 8.08 -13.52 -3.51
CA ASP A 216 7.73 -13.38 -4.93
C ASP A 216 6.90 -12.11 -5.21
N ALA A 217 6.38 -11.46 -4.16
CA ALA A 217 5.58 -10.24 -4.26
C ALA A 217 6.43 -8.99 -3.98
N THR A 218 6.21 -7.92 -4.74
CA THR A 218 6.99 -6.68 -4.62
C THR A 218 6.07 -5.46 -4.44
N PRO A 219 6.17 -4.70 -3.33
CA PRO A 219 5.45 -3.44 -3.18
C PRO A 219 6.04 -2.39 -4.13
N SER A 220 5.38 -2.14 -5.26
CA SER A 220 5.87 -1.25 -6.33
C SER A 220 5.96 0.23 -5.92
N PHE A 221 5.18 0.66 -4.93
CA PHE A 221 5.11 2.05 -4.49
C PHE A 221 6.23 2.47 -3.51
N ARG A 222 7.07 1.54 -3.03
CA ARG A 222 8.15 1.84 -2.08
C ARG A 222 9.28 2.64 -2.73
N ASP A 223 10.18 3.22 -1.92
CA ASP A 223 11.20 4.14 -2.42
C ASP A 223 12.15 3.50 -3.44
N SER A 224 12.59 2.26 -3.20
CA SER A 224 13.49 1.54 -4.12
C SER A 224 12.90 1.21 -5.48
N ASN A 225 11.57 1.27 -5.63
CA ASN A 225 10.85 0.69 -6.77
C ASN A 225 10.07 1.73 -7.57
N PHE A 226 9.58 2.79 -6.92
CA PHE A 226 8.53 3.63 -7.47
C PHE A 226 8.82 4.14 -8.89
N GLU A 227 9.99 4.73 -9.12
CA GLU A 227 10.33 5.29 -10.44
C GLU A 227 10.45 4.21 -11.53
N THR A 228 11.04 3.05 -11.23
CA THR A 228 11.17 1.95 -12.19
C THR A 228 9.80 1.41 -12.61
N TYR A 229 8.87 1.26 -11.66
CA TYR A 229 7.51 0.85 -12.00
C TYR A 229 6.74 1.95 -12.75
N LEU A 230 7.06 3.24 -12.54
CA LEU A 230 6.50 4.32 -13.36
C LEU A 230 7.02 4.27 -14.80
N ASP A 231 8.31 3.95 -15.01
CA ASP A 231 8.88 3.76 -16.35
C ASP A 231 8.15 2.63 -17.10
N GLU A 232 7.96 1.48 -16.45
CA GLU A 232 7.25 0.32 -17.03
C GLU A 232 5.79 0.64 -17.32
N ALA A 233 5.11 1.32 -16.39
CA ALA A 233 3.71 1.68 -16.48
C ALA A 233 3.40 2.84 -17.43
N PHE A 234 4.40 3.55 -17.96
CA PHE A 234 4.18 4.81 -18.67
C PHE A 234 3.28 4.65 -19.93
N ILE A 235 2.37 5.63 -20.12
CA ILE A 235 1.40 5.74 -21.22
C ILE A 235 1.51 7.09 -21.93
#